data_AF-M1C815-F1
#
_entry.id   AF-M1C815-F1
#
_cell.length_a   1.000
_cell.length_b   1.000
_cell.length_c   1.000
_cell.angle_alpha   90.00
_cell.angle_beta   90.00
_cell.angle_gamma   90.00
#
_symmetry.space_group_name_H-M   'P 1'
#
loop_
_entity.id
_entity.type
_entity.pdbx_description
1 polymer ?
#
loop_
_entity_poly.entity_id
_entity_poly.type
_entity_poly.pdbx_seq_one_letter_code
_entity_poly.pdbx_strand_id
1 'polypeptide(L)' 'MKNHCPICYEFLFDSVKGTTIMKCGHTMHMECHTEMIHQNQYRCPICSKSVLNMSGTWQRLDMEV' A
#
# COMPACT_ATOMS: atom_id res chain seq x y z
N MET A 1 16.02 -0.69 10.48
CA MET A 1 14.59 -0.86 10.18
C MET A 1 14.48 -1.75 8.95
N LYS A 2 13.61 -2.75 9.00
CA LYS A 2 13.71 -3.96 8.16
C LYS A 2 13.45 -3.61 6.68
N ASN A 3 14.49 -3.71 5.85
CA ASN A 3 14.46 -3.53 4.39
C ASN A 3 13.67 -4.65 3.68
N HIS A 4 12.60 -5.15 4.27
CA HIS A 4 11.78 -6.24 3.76
C HIS A 4 10.36 -5.75 3.51
N CYS A 5 9.75 -6.22 2.43
CA CYS A 5 8.38 -5.91 2.10
C CYS A 5 7.43 -6.48 3.17
N PRO A 6 6.48 -5.69 3.71
CA PRO A 6 5.59 -6.15 4.77
C PRO A 6 4.52 -7.16 4.29
N ILE A 7 4.43 -7.41 2.98
CA ILE A 7 3.47 -8.33 2.37
C ILE A 7 4.12 -9.68 2.05
N CYS A 8 5.19 -9.69 1.25
CA CYS A 8 5.86 -10.92 0.82
C CYS A 8 7.10 -11.29 1.66
N TYR A 9 7.54 -10.41 2.56
CA TYR A 9 8.72 -10.59 3.42
C TYR A 9 10.07 -10.69 2.68
N GLU A 10 10.08 -10.49 1.36
CA GLU A 10 11.31 -10.42 0.58
C GLU A 10 12.04 -9.08 0.75
N PHE A 11 13.35 -9.06 0.48
CA PHE A 11 14.16 -7.85 0.54
C PHE A 11 13.69 -6.82 -0.50
N LEU A 12 13.54 -5.57 -0.08
CA LEU A 12 13.01 -4.49 -0.91
C LEU A 12 13.96 -4.08 -2.05
N PHE A 13 15.26 -4.23 -1.83
CA PHE A 13 16.29 -3.75 -2.75
C PHE A 13 17.03 -4.89 -3.45
N ASP A 14 16.47 -6.11 -3.42
CA ASP A 14 16.96 -7.18 -4.28
C ASP A 14 16.30 -7.00 -5.65
N SER A 15 17.13 -7.12 -6.68
CA SER A 15 16.85 -6.64 -8.02
C SER A 15 15.68 -7.37 -8.70
N VAL A 16 15.07 -6.69 -9.68
CA VAL A 16 13.87 -7.02 -10.50
C VAL A 16 12.56 -6.40 -10.00
N LYS A 17 12.22 -6.48 -8.70
CA LYS A 17 10.92 -5.98 -8.21
C LYS A 17 10.97 -4.49 -7.88
N GLY A 18 10.17 -3.69 -8.59
CA GLY A 18 10.04 -2.26 -8.30
C GLY A 18 9.46 -2.00 -6.90
N THR A 19 9.90 -0.91 -6.25
CA THR A 19 9.38 -0.48 -4.95
C THR A 19 8.59 0.82 -5.05
N THR A 20 7.60 0.99 -4.19
CA THR A 20 6.81 2.22 -4.05
C THR A 20 6.88 2.76 -2.63
N ILE A 21 6.89 4.09 -2.49
CA ILE A 21 6.82 4.79 -1.21
C ILE A 21 5.37 5.21 -1.01
N MET A 22 4.72 4.66 0.01
CA MET A 22 3.37 5.03 0.38
C MET A 22 3.34 6.44 0.97
N LYS A 23 2.16 7.10 0.96
CA LYS A 23 1.98 8.45 1.54
C LYS A 23 2.42 8.60 2.98
N CYS A 24 2.40 7.50 3.75
CA CYS A 24 2.84 7.48 5.13
C CYS A 24 4.38 7.44 5.30
N GLY A 25 5.14 7.34 4.20
CA GLY A 25 6.60 7.27 4.18
C GLY A 25 7.18 5.85 4.22
N HIS A 26 6.36 4.80 4.31
CA HIS A 26 6.84 3.42 4.30
C HIS A 26 6.91 2.83 2.90
N THR A 27 7.88 1.95 2.68
CA THR A 27 8.19 1.35 1.37
C THR A 27 7.72 -0.10 1.29
N MET A 28 7.19 -0.50 0.13
CA MET A 28 6.85 -1.89 -0.20
C MET A 28 7.08 -2.16 -1.69
N HIS A 29 7.02 -3.42 -2.14
CA HIS A 29 7.03 -3.73 -3.57
C HIS A 29 5.78 -3.18 -4.27
N MET A 30 5.95 -2.74 -5.52
CA MET A 30 4.86 -2.19 -6.34
C MET A 30 3.78 -3.24 -6.62
N GLU A 31 4.17 -4.48 -6.90
CA GLU A 31 3.23 -5.60 -7.09
C GLU A 31 2.44 -5.88 -5.82
N CYS A 32 3.12 -5.93 -4.66
CA CYS A 32 2.45 -6.10 -3.37
C CYS A 32 1.51 -4.94 -3.04
N HIS A 33 1.88 -3.71 -3.38
CA HIS A 33 1.00 -2.56 -3.24
C HIS A 33 -0.26 -2.72 -4.12
N THR A 34 -0.10 -3.04 -5.39
CA THR A 34 -1.22 -3.23 -6.32
C THR A 34 -2.16 -4.33 -5.84
N GLU A 35 -1.64 -5.50 -5.47
CA GLU A 35 -2.44 -6.62 -4.93
C GLU A 35 -3.20 -6.22 -3.66
N MET A 36 -2.53 -5.51 -2.74
CA MET A 36 -3.16 -4.99 -1.52
C MET A 36 -4.34 -4.06 -1.83
N ILE A 37 -4.21 -3.19 -2.84
CA ILE A 37 -5.30 -2.31 -3.32
C ILE A 37 -6.45 -3.12 -3.97
N HIS A 38 -6.13 -4.17 -4.74
CA HIS A 38 -7.13 -5.07 -5.33
C HIS A 38 -7.95 -5.83 -4.29
N GLN A 39 -7.37 -6.13 -3.14
CA GLN A 39 -8.04 -6.78 -2.01
C GLN A 39 -8.77 -5.80 -1.07
N ASN A 40 -8.99 -4.55 -1.50
CA ASN A 40 -9.59 -3.49 -0.68
C ASN A 40 -8.84 -3.16 0.63
N GLN A 41 -7.53 -3.47 0.70
CA GLN A 41 -6.71 -3.19 1.87
C GLN A 41 -6.00 -1.84 1.73
N TYR A 42 -6.64 -0.77 2.16
CA TYR A 42 -6.12 0.58 1.95
C TYR A 42 -5.35 1.18 3.13
N ARG A 43 -4.92 0.35 4.07
CA ARG A 43 -4.18 0.78 5.27
C ARG A 43 -2.77 0.23 5.20
N CYS A 44 -1.80 1.08 5.53
CA CYS A 44 -0.41 0.67 5.61
C CYS A 44 -0.26 -0.45 6.65
N PRO A 45 0.32 -1.62 6.30
CA PRO A 45 0.51 -2.72 7.24
C PRO A 45 1.52 -2.41 8.37
N ILE A 46 2.30 -1.33 8.23
CA ILE A 46 3.35 -0.96 9.19
C ILE A 46 2.83 0.06 10.22
N CYS A 47 1.99 1.02 9.81
CA CYS A 47 1.54 2.13 10.68
C CYS A 47 0.05 2.44 10.61
N SER A 48 -0.72 1.63 9.89
CA SER A 48 -2.18 1.72 9.75
C SER A 48 -2.72 3.01 9.12
N LYS A 49 -1.86 3.93 8.66
CA LYS A 49 -2.26 5.12 7.91
C LYS A 49 -2.81 4.74 6.52
N SER A 50 -3.83 5.45 6.07
CA SER A 50 -4.42 5.25 4.74
C SER A 50 -3.40 5.48 3.63
N VAL A 51 -3.33 4.57 2.66
CA VAL A 51 -2.35 4.62 1.56
C VAL A 51 -2.86 5.39 0.33
N LEU A 52 -4.18 5.54 0.19
CA LEU A 52 -4.82 6.28 -0.91
C LEU A 52 -5.30 7.67 -0.49
N ASN A 53 -5.42 8.59 -1.46
CA ASN A 53 -6.34 9.71 -1.30
C ASN A 53 -7.76 9.14 -1.36
N MET A 54 -8.38 8.93 -0.22
CA MET A 54 -9.74 8.36 -0.15
C MET A 54 -10.82 9.30 -0.66
N SER A 55 -10.51 10.53 -1.07
CA SER A 55 -11.51 11.51 -1.55
C SER A 55 -12.46 10.95 -2.61
N GLY A 56 -11.95 10.13 -3.54
CA GLY A 56 -12.79 9.48 -4.57
C GLY A 56 -13.59 8.27 -4.07
N THR A 57 -13.06 7.53 -3.10
CA THR A 57 -13.77 6.37 -2.51
C THR A 57 -14.89 6.83 -1.57
N TRP A 58 -14.67 7.91 -0.79
CA TRP A 58 -15.70 8.55 0.02
C TRP A 58 -16.84 9.08 -0.84
N GLN A 59 -16.55 9.76 -1.97
CA GLN A 59 -17.59 10.22 -2.90
C GLN A 59 -18.48 9.08 -3.42
N ARG A 60 -17.89 7.90 -3.64
CA ARG A 60 -18.65 6.74 -4.11
C ARG A 60 -19.53 6.13 -3.01
N LEU A 61 -19.08 6.14 -1.76
CA LEU A 61 -19.86 5.71 -0.59
C LEU A 61 -20.95 6.72 -0.21
N ASP A 62 -20.69 8.02 -0.40
CA ASP A 62 -21.64 9.10 -0.12
C ASP A 62 -22.81 9.12 -1.13
N MET A 63 -22.59 8.61 -2.35
CA MET A 63 -23.65 8.42 -3.35
C MET A 63 -24.57 7.20 -3.08
N GLU A 64 -24.26 6.39 -2.08
CA GLU A 64 -25.10 5.25 -1.66
C GLU A 64 -25.99 5.59 -0.44
N VAL A 65 -26.09 6.88 -0.04
CA VAL A 65 -26.95 7.40 1.04
C VAL A 65 -28.16 8.17 0.52
#